data_AF-A0A2T2U246-F1
#
_entry.id   AF-A0A2T2U246-F1
#
_cell.length_a   1.000
_cell.length_b   1.000
_cell.length_c   1.000
_cell.angle_alpha   90.00
_cell.angle_beta   90.00
_cell.angle_gamma   90.00
#
_symmetry.space_group_name_H-M   'P 1'
#
loop_
_entity.id
_entity.type
_entity.pdbx_description
1 polymer ?
#
loop_
_entity_poly.entity_id
_entity_poly.type
_entity_poly.pdbx_seq_one_letter_code
_entity_poly.pdbx_strand_id
1 'polypeptide(L)' 'MPATLSKSEILRALEDFPEEEIALEDVIERLILLKKVRSGLDQTDEGIPHEEVKQQFEKPPDQRTWR' A
#
# COMPACT_ATOMS: atom_id res chain seq x y z
N MET A 1 2.66 11.78 5.00
CA MET A 1 1.57 12.18 4.05
C MET A 1 1.27 10.98 3.18
N PRO A 2 0.00 10.63 2.88
CA PRO A 2 -0.27 9.52 1.97
C PRO A 2 0.36 9.81 0.61
N ALA A 3 1.10 8.85 0.04
CA ALA A 3 1.71 9.03 -1.27
C ALA A 3 0.64 9.34 -2.32
N THR A 4 0.92 10.27 -3.22
CA THR A 4 0.06 10.57 -4.37
C THR A 4 0.61 9.86 -5.59
N LEU A 5 -0.26 9.41 -6.51
CA LEU A 5 0.15 8.91 -7.82
C LEU A 5 0.03 10.05 -8.83
N SER A 6 1.03 10.20 -9.69
CA SER A 6 0.92 11.13 -10.82
C SER A 6 0.00 10.54 -11.89
N LYS A 7 -0.55 11.40 -12.75
CA LYS A 7 -1.39 10.98 -13.88
C LYS A 7 -0.67 9.97 -14.78
N SER A 8 0.62 10.19 -15.06
CA SER A 8 1.42 9.28 -15.90
C SER A 8 1.58 7.90 -15.29
N GLU A 9 1.66 7.80 -13.96
CA GLU A 9 1.78 6.51 -13.27
C GLU A 9 0.47 5.75 -13.25
N ILE A 10 -0.64 6.47 -13.10
CA ILE A 10 -1.98 5.89 -13.25
C ILE A 10 -2.14 5.32 -14.65
N LEU A 11 -1.82 6.10 -15.69
CA LEU A 11 -1.95 5.64 -17.08
C LEU A 11 -1.08 4.41 -17.36
N ARG A 12 0.19 4.40 -16.92
CA ARG A 12 1.06 3.23 -17.06
C ARG A 12 0.51 2.00 -16.33
N ALA A 13 -0.03 2.19 -15.13
CA ALA A 13 -0.64 1.10 -14.39
C ALA A 13 -1.87 0.51 -15.10
N LEU A 14 -2.57 1.31 -15.90
CA LEU A 14 -3.68 0.86 -16.74
C LEU A 14 -3.21 0.19 -18.03
N GLU A 15 -2.06 0.57 -18.59
CA GLU A 15 -1.47 -0.08 -19.76
C GLU A 15 -1.05 -1.53 -19.48
N ASP A 16 -0.75 -1.87 -18.22
CA ASP A 16 -0.39 -3.23 -17.79
C ASP A 16 -1.61 -4.18 -17.70
N PHE A 17 -2.82 -3.67 -17.80
CA PHE A 17 -4.03 -4.48 -17.74
C PHE A 17 -4.32 -5.20 -19.07
N PRO A 18 -5.00 -6.36 -19.04
CA PRO A 18 -5.41 -7.06 -20.25
C PRO A 18 -6.34 -6.19 -21.11
N GLU A 19 -6.30 -6.35 -22.44
CA GLU A 19 -7.16 -5.60 -23.38
C GLU A 19 -8.64 -6.05 -23.36
N GLU A 20 -8.99 -7.00 -22.50
CA GLU A 20 -10.35 -7.52 -22.32
C GLU A 20 -11.21 -6.63 -21.41
N GLU A 21 -12.45 -7.02 -21.14
CA GLU A 21 -13.30 -6.33 -20.16
C GLU A 21 -12.71 -6.47 -18.75
N ILE A 22 -12.58 -5.33 -18.06
CA ILE A 22 -11.98 -5.25 -16.72
C ILE A 22 -13.00 -4.65 -15.78
N ALA A 23 -13.15 -5.24 -14.60
CA ALA A 23 -13.96 -4.63 -13.56
C ALA A 23 -13.29 -3.34 -13.06
N LEU A 24 -14.09 -2.31 -12.83
CA LEU A 24 -13.59 -1.04 -12.30
C LEU A 24 -12.93 -1.23 -10.92
N GLU A 25 -13.44 -2.19 -10.15
CA GLU A 25 -12.94 -2.60 -8.85
C GLU A 25 -11.48 -3.08 -8.91
N ASP A 26 -11.11 -3.86 -9.94
CA ASP A 26 -9.75 -4.37 -10.12
C ASP A 26 -8.77 -3.24 -10.41
N VAL A 27 -9.20 -2.28 -11.24
CA VAL A 27 -8.44 -1.06 -11.53
C VAL A 27 -8.22 -0.24 -10.25
N ILE A 28 -9.27 -0.03 -9.46
CA ILE A 28 -9.19 0.69 -8.19
C ILE A 28 -8.25 -0.02 -7.22
N GLU A 29 -8.35 -1.35 -7.09
CA GLU A 29 -7.49 -2.15 -6.22
C GLU A 29 -6.02 -2.01 -6.60
N ARG A 30 -5.71 -2.12 -7.90
CA ARG A 30 -4.34 -1.96 -8.41
C ARG A 30 -3.75 -0.59 -8.08
N LEU A 31 -4.52 0.47 -8.27
CA LEU A 31 -4.08 1.84 -7.95
C LEU A 31 -3.90 2.03 -6.44
N ILE A 32 -4.77 1.46 -5.61
CA ILE A 32 -4.62 1.48 -4.15
C ILE A 32 -3.35 0.72 -3.73
N LEU A 33 -3.09 -0.44 -4.32
CA LEU A 33 -1.88 -1.22 -4.04
C LEU A 33 -0.62 -0.42 -4.39
N LEU A 34 -0.55 0.16 -5.59
CA LEU A 34 0.58 1.00 -6.02
C LEU A 34 0.82 2.15 -5.06
N LYS A 35 -0.24 2.83 -4.63
CA LYS A 35 -0.17 3.91 -3.64
C LYS A 35 0.40 3.43 -2.29
N LYS A 36 -0.06 2.26 -1.80
CA LYS A 36 0.41 1.67 -0.55
C LYS A 36 1.89 1.28 -0.64
N VAL A 37 2.30 0.66 -1.74
CA VAL A 37 3.71 0.29 -1.98
C VAL A 37 4.58 1.54 -1.98
N ARG A 38 4.20 2.61 -2.70
CA ARG A 38 4.97 3.86 -2.66
C ARG A 38 5.06 4.45 -1.26
N SER A 39 3.92 4.50 -0.55
CA SER A 39 3.92 4.99 0.83
C SER A 39 4.87 4.19 1.72
N GLY A 40 4.93 2.86 1.56
CA GLY A 40 5.86 2.01 2.28
C GLY A 40 7.32 2.24 1.89
N LEU A 41 7.61 2.44 0.61
CA LEU A 41 8.97 2.77 0.13
C LEU A 41 9.45 4.13 0.67
N ASP A 42 8.57 5.13 0.71
CA ASP A 42 8.87 6.45 1.30
C ASP A 42 9.16 6.35 2.81
N GLN A 43 8.66 5.30 3.48
CA GLN A 43 8.81 5.04 4.92
C GLN A 43 9.91 4.02 5.24
N THR A 44 10.78 3.67 4.28
CA THR A 44 11.75 2.57 4.45
C THR A 44 12.62 2.72 5.71
N ASP A 45 12.99 3.95 6.07
CA ASP A 45 13.82 4.25 7.24
C ASP A 45 13.01 4.60 8.51
N GLU A 46 11.67 4.62 8.43
CA GLU A 46 10.76 4.99 9.53
C GLU A 46 10.15 3.76 10.25
N GLY A 47 10.63 2.55 9.93
CA GLY A 47 10.13 1.30 10.51
C GLY A 47 10.50 1.07 11.98
N ILE A 48 9.82 0.12 12.62
CA ILE A 48 10.15 -0.37 13.96
C ILE A 48 10.89 -1.73 13.90
N PRO A 49 11.70 -2.08 14.93
CA PRO A 49 12.35 -3.38 14.98
C PRO A 49 11.37 -4.55 14.90
N HIS A 50 11.79 -5.64 14.25
CA HIS A 50 10.93 -6.82 14.07
C HIS A 50 10.41 -7.42 15.39
N GLU A 51 11.21 -7.37 16.45
CA GLU A 51 10.78 -7.84 17.78
C GLU A 51 9.69 -6.95 18.39
N GLU A 52 9.72 -5.64 18.12
CA GLU A 52 8.64 -4.74 18.55
C GLU A 52 7.33 -5.05 17.81
N VAL A 53 7.41 -5.37 16.52
CA VAL A 53 6.26 -5.84 15.74
C VAL A 53 5.65 -7.09 16.39
N LYS A 54 6.45 -8.11 16.71
CA LYS A 54 5.96 -9.34 17.35
C LYS A 54 5.23 -9.06 18.65
N GLN A 55 5.82 -8.25 19.52
CA GLN A 55 5.19 -7.87 20.80
C GLN A 55 3.84 -7.18 20.62
N GLN A 56 3.65 -6.39 19.54
CA GLN A 56 2.35 -5.81 19.24
C GLN A 56 1.35 -6.84 18.73
N PHE A 57 1.80 -7.84 17.95
CA PHE A 57 0.91 -8.88 17.42
C PHE A 57 0.43 -9.89 18.49
N GLU A 58 1.15 -10.04 19.59
CA GLU A 58 0.71 -10.81 20.78
C GLU A 58 -0.47 -10.16 21.50
N LYS A 59 -0.66 -8.84 21.33
CA LYS A 59 -1.76 -8.09 21.94
C LYS A 59 -3.05 -8.21 21.10
N PRO A 60 -4.22 -8.15 21.76
CA PRO A 60 -5.50 -7.97 21.08
C PRO A 60 -5.48 -6.76 20.11
N PRO A 61 -6.18 -6.80 18.97
CA PRO A 61 -6.14 -5.73 17.97
C PRO A 61 -6.44 -4.32 18.51
N ASP A 62 -7.34 -4.21 19.49
CA ASP A 62 -7.74 -2.97 20.16
C ASP A 62 -6.69 -2.41 21.12
N GLN A 63 -5.65 -3.20 21.45
CA GLN A 63 -4.59 -2.85 22.41
C GLN A 63 -3.22 -2.67 21.73
N ARG A 64 -3.15 -2.81 20.40
CA ARG A 64 -1.91 -2.61 19.65
C ARG A 64 -1.57 -1.13 19.57
N THR A 65 -0.31 -0.81 19.81
CA THR A 65 0.20 0.56 19.67
C THR A 65 1.27 0.58 18.58
N TRP A 66 0.98 1.30 17.51
CA TRP A 66 1.94 1.59 16.44
C TRP A 66 2.50 3.00 16.70
N ARG A 67 3.82 3.13 16.79
CA ARG A 67 4.49 4.42 16.95
C ARG A 67 4.48 5.21 15.65
#